data_AF-A0A8T3ZYN8-F1
#
_entry.id   AF-A0A8T3ZYN8-F1
#
_cell.length_a   1.000
_cell.length_b   1.000
_cell.length_c   1.000
_cell.angle_alpha   90.00
_cell.angle_beta   90.00
_cell.angle_gamma   90.00
#
_symmetry.space_group_name_H-M   'P 1'
#
loop_
_entity.id
_entity.type
_entity.pdbx_description
1 polymer ?
#
loop_
_entity_poly.entity_id
_entity_poly.type
_entity_poly.pdbx_seq_one_letter_code
_entity_poly.pdbx_strand_id
1 'polypeptide(L)'
;MKQKGQITIEAIIIFGALILIFIGVSVPLAFKVKDAATDVAIVSDARYAAEQIVAVANSISTPGEKRTVEVYIPGYASVGMVGNVPLISVQTNIATNGSALNTEIVITRYRDDGTLKQSERHSFARNLYGSNWSMSTINESSGRRYEFIVQWKNITWSVQ
;
A
#
# COMPACT_ATOMS: atom_id res chain seq x y z
N MET A 1 -58.67 -22.04 -25.09
CA MET A 1 -57.74 -21.17 -24.33
C MET A 1 -57.48 -21.78 -22.96
N LYS A 2 -56.27 -22.30 -22.71
CA LYS A 2 -55.78 -22.71 -21.38
C LYS A 2 -54.33 -22.22 -21.25
N GLN A 3 -54.17 -20.94 -20.94
CA GLN A 3 -52.97 -20.43 -20.28
C GLN A 3 -53.27 -20.40 -18.79
N LYS A 4 -52.42 -21.03 -17.97
CA LYS A 4 -52.09 -20.64 -16.58
C LYS A 4 -51.24 -21.73 -15.92
N GLY A 5 -50.03 -21.36 -15.52
CA GLY A 5 -49.34 -22.02 -14.40
C GLY A 5 -48.11 -22.87 -14.70
N GLN A 6 -47.59 -22.91 -15.93
CA GLN A 6 -46.29 -23.53 -16.18
C GLN A 6 -45.29 -22.43 -16.50
N ILE A 7 -44.77 -21.75 -15.46
CA ILE A 7 -43.40 -21.23 -15.56
C ILE A 7 -42.58 -22.50 -15.82
N THR A 8 -42.27 -22.70 -17.09
CA THR A 8 -41.71 -23.92 -17.63
C THR A 8 -40.46 -24.26 -16.83
N ILE A 9 -40.35 -25.50 -16.37
CA ILE A 9 -39.17 -26.01 -15.64
C ILE A 9 -37.87 -25.61 -16.38
N GLU A 10 -37.91 -25.56 -17.70
CA GLU A 10 -36.86 -25.03 -18.58
C GLU A 10 -36.46 -23.58 -18.26
N ALA A 11 -37.39 -22.68 -18.01
CA ALA A 11 -37.09 -21.31 -17.61
C ALA A 11 -36.37 -21.28 -16.25
N ILE A 12 -36.77 -22.12 -15.29
CA ILE A 12 -36.10 -22.23 -13.98
C ILE A 12 -34.67 -22.77 -14.16
N ILE A 13 -34.47 -23.76 -15.05
CA ILE A 13 -33.16 -24.32 -15.34
C ILE A 13 -32.25 -23.29 -16.02
N ILE A 14 -32.76 -22.53 -16.99
CA ILE A 14 -31.99 -21.49 -17.69
C ILE A 14 -31.62 -20.36 -16.73
N PHE A 15 -32.58 -19.88 -15.92
CA PHE A 15 -32.28 -18.87 -14.89
C PHE A 15 -31.30 -19.38 -13.84
N GLY A 16 -31.46 -20.64 -13.40
CA GLY A 16 -30.53 -21.28 -12.47
C GLY A 16 -29.11 -21.39 -13.05
N ALA A 17 -28.97 -21.81 -14.30
CA ALA A 17 -27.69 -21.89 -15.00
C ALA A 17 -27.04 -20.51 -15.16
N LEU A 18 -27.81 -19.48 -15.50
CA LEU A 18 -27.31 -18.10 -15.56
C LEU A 18 -26.81 -17.61 -14.20
N ILE A 19 -27.56 -17.86 -13.13
CA ILE A 19 -27.15 -17.51 -11.77
C ILE A 19 -25.83 -18.21 -11.40
N LEU A 20 -25.69 -19.50 -11.72
CA LEU A 20 -24.46 -20.25 -11.46
C LEU A 20 -23.26 -19.67 -12.22
N ILE A 21 -23.44 -19.29 -13.48
CA ILE A 21 -22.39 -18.63 -14.27
C ILE A 21 -22.02 -17.28 -13.64
N PHE A 22 -23.02 -16.46 -13.26
CA PHE A 22 -22.79 -15.16 -12.64
C PHE A 22 -22.02 -15.29 -11.32
N ILE A 23 -22.40 -16.22 -10.45
CA ILE A 23 -21.69 -16.47 -9.19
C ILE A 23 -20.27 -16.97 -9.48
N GLY A 24 -20.12 -17.89 -10.44
CA GLY A 24 -18.83 -18.47 -10.81
C GLY A 24 -17.80 -17.45 -11.31
N VAL A 25 -18.23 -16.39 -11.99
CA VAL A 25 -17.33 -15.33 -12.46
C VAL A 25 -17.20 -14.18 -11.46
N SER A 26 -18.30 -13.79 -10.80
CA SER A 26 -18.32 -12.60 -9.94
C SER A 26 -17.54 -12.80 -8.64
N VAL A 27 -17.62 -13.98 -8.03
CA VAL A 27 -16.96 -14.24 -6.75
C VAL A 27 -15.42 -14.20 -6.86
N PRO A 28 -14.78 -14.92 -7.80
CA PRO A 28 -13.33 -14.80 -7.98
C PRO A 28 -12.87 -13.38 -8.35
N LEU A 29 -13.67 -12.66 -9.14
CA LEU A 29 -13.36 -11.29 -9.51
C LEU A 29 -13.42 -10.35 -8.29
N ALA A 30 -14.42 -10.49 -7.43
CA ALA A 30 -14.55 -9.70 -6.21
C ALA A 30 -13.32 -9.85 -5.30
N PHE A 31 -12.78 -11.06 -5.15
CA PHE A 31 -11.55 -11.29 -4.39
C PHE A 31 -10.33 -10.62 -5.01
N LYS A 32 -10.16 -10.71 -6.34
CA LYS A 32 -9.06 -10.02 -7.04
C LYS A 32 -9.13 -8.49 -6.90
N VAL A 33 -10.33 -7.92 -6.99
CA VAL A 33 -10.54 -6.48 -6.82
C VAL A 33 -10.22 -6.04 -5.40
N LYS A 34 -10.58 -6.85 -4.39
CA LYS A 34 -10.24 -6.56 -2.99
C LYS A 34 -8.72 -6.47 -2.79
N ASP A 35 -7.97 -7.42 -3.34
CA ASP A 35 -6.51 -7.45 -3.21
C ASP A 35 -5.88 -6.21 -3.88
N ALA A 36 -6.30 -5.90 -5.12
CA ALA A 36 -5.83 -4.73 -5.85
C ALA A 36 -6.20 -3.40 -5.16
N ALA A 37 -7.40 -3.30 -4.59
CA ALA A 37 -7.82 -2.11 -3.84
C ALA A 37 -6.98 -1.92 -2.57
N THR A 38 -6.60 -3.00 -1.91
CA THR A 38 -5.71 -2.97 -0.74
C THR A 38 -4.31 -2.49 -1.13
N ASP A 39 -3.76 -2.98 -2.24
CA ASP A 39 -2.45 -2.54 -2.73
C ASP A 39 -2.43 -1.05 -3.06
N VAL A 40 -3.47 -0.57 -3.75
CA VAL A 40 -3.63 0.86 -4.06
C VAL A 40 -3.74 1.69 -2.78
N ALA A 41 -4.48 1.23 -1.77
CA ALA A 41 -4.59 1.92 -0.49
C ALA A 41 -3.23 2.06 0.19
N ILE A 42 -2.45 0.98 0.27
CA ILE A 42 -1.10 1.00 0.87
C ILE A 42 -0.17 1.93 0.09
N VAL A 43 -0.18 1.88 -1.24
CA VAL A 43 0.63 2.77 -2.08
C VAL A 43 0.23 4.23 -1.88
N SER A 44 -1.07 4.50 -1.75
CA SER A 44 -1.60 5.84 -1.47
C SER A 44 -1.17 6.33 -0.08
N ASP A 45 -1.23 5.48 0.95
CA ASP A 45 -0.84 5.83 2.31
C ASP A 45 0.63 6.21 2.40
N ALA A 46 1.52 5.45 1.76
CA ALA A 46 2.94 5.78 1.72
C ALA A 46 3.22 7.04 0.88
N ARG A 47 2.44 7.28 -0.19
CA ARG A 47 2.52 8.53 -0.95
C ARG A 47 2.13 9.73 -0.09
N TYR A 48 1.04 9.59 0.66
CA TYR A 48 0.58 10.60 1.60
C TYR A 48 1.56 10.81 2.76
N ALA A 49 2.21 9.74 3.25
CA ALA A 49 3.27 9.83 4.25
C ALA A 49 4.45 10.68 3.75
N ALA A 50 4.94 10.39 2.54
CA ALA A 50 6.01 11.17 1.93
C ALA A 50 5.61 12.64 1.70
N GLU A 51 4.37 12.90 1.28
CA GLU A 51 3.86 14.25 1.08
C GLU A 51 3.79 15.05 2.38
N GLN A 52 3.37 14.43 3.50
CA GLN A 52 3.38 15.09 4.81
C GLN A 52 4.78 15.45 5.27
N ILE A 53 5.75 14.52 5.15
CA ILE A 53 7.15 14.77 5.53
C ILE A 53 7.71 15.92 4.70
N VAL A 54 7.51 15.90 3.38
CA VAL A 54 8.00 16.94 2.47
C VAL A 54 7.29 18.27 2.69
N ALA A 55 5.98 18.28 2.94
CA ALA A 55 5.25 19.51 3.23
C ALA A 55 5.81 20.21 4.48
N VAL A 56 6.10 19.45 5.53
CA VAL A 56 6.71 19.98 6.75
C VAL A 56 8.15 20.43 6.48
N ALA A 57 8.96 19.65 5.77
CA ALA A 57 10.30 20.03 5.35
C ALA A 57 10.33 21.35 4.55
N ASN A 58 9.42 21.49 3.59
CA ASN A 58 9.35 22.67 2.74
C ASN A 58 8.71 23.88 3.43
N SER A 59 8.04 23.68 4.56
CA SER A 59 7.50 24.78 5.38
C SER A 59 8.57 25.50 6.21
N ILE A 60 9.71 24.85 6.46
CA ILE A 60 10.83 25.45 7.19
C ILE A 60 11.49 26.50 6.31
N SER A 61 11.41 27.76 6.72
CA SER A 61 11.86 28.90 5.91
C SER A 61 13.17 29.51 6.39
N THR A 62 13.56 29.23 7.64
CA THR A 62 14.74 29.83 8.28
C THR A 62 15.62 28.79 8.99
N PRO A 63 16.95 28.99 9.01
CA PRO A 63 17.84 28.18 9.82
C PRO A 63 17.49 28.28 11.32
N GLY A 64 17.31 27.12 11.98
CA GLY A 64 16.96 27.04 13.39
C GLY A 64 15.48 26.76 13.68
N GLU A 65 14.60 26.92 12.68
CA GLU A 65 13.22 26.48 12.80
C GLU A 65 13.16 24.94 12.84
N LYS A 66 12.33 24.44 13.77
CA LYS A 66 12.08 23.01 13.98
C LYS A 66 10.58 22.76 13.91
N ARG A 67 10.20 21.72 13.19
CA ARG A 67 8.83 21.21 13.12
C ARG A 67 8.84 19.72 13.44
N THR A 68 7.80 19.26 14.12
CA THR A 68 7.59 17.85 14.38
C THR A 68 6.29 17.41 13.71
N VAL A 69 6.30 16.24 13.09
CA VAL A 69 5.10 15.63 12.50
C VAL A 69 5.10 14.14 12.76
N GLU A 70 3.94 13.61 13.10
CA GLU A 70 3.73 12.19 13.26
C GLU A 70 3.12 11.63 11.97
N VAL A 71 3.76 10.61 11.41
CA VAL A 71 3.37 10.04 10.13
C VAL A 71 3.29 8.52 10.23
N TYR A 72 2.17 7.96 9.80
CA TYR A 72 2.05 6.51 9.61
C TYR A 72 2.76 6.10 8.32
N ILE A 73 3.66 5.13 8.41
CA ILE A 73 4.33 4.52 7.26
C ILE A 73 3.75 3.11 7.11
N PRO A 74 3.11 2.78 5.97
CA PRO A 74 2.52 1.47 5.80
C PRO A 74 3.61 0.40 5.65
N GLY A 75 3.31 -0.76 6.21
CA GLY A 75 4.14 -1.95 6.15
C GLY A 75 3.30 -3.10 6.67
N TYR A 76 3.57 -4.31 6.22
CA TYR A 76 2.78 -5.46 6.60
C TYR A 76 3.54 -6.76 6.36
N ALA A 77 3.46 -7.68 7.30
CA ALA A 77 3.87 -9.07 7.09
C ALA A 77 2.70 -9.96 7.51
N SER A 78 2.27 -10.86 6.62
CA SER A 78 1.19 -11.79 6.93
C SER A 78 1.59 -12.81 7.99
N VAL A 79 0.63 -13.23 8.81
CA VAL A 79 0.80 -14.31 9.80
C VAL A 79 1.08 -15.66 9.12
N GLY A 80 0.53 -15.89 7.93
CA GLY A 80 0.83 -17.09 7.15
C GLY A 80 2.28 -17.05 6.64
N MET A 81 3.03 -18.11 6.90
CA MET A 81 4.44 -18.25 6.51
C MET A 81 4.64 -19.53 5.71
N VAL A 82 5.61 -19.51 4.81
CA VAL A 82 6.19 -20.69 4.19
C VAL A 82 7.66 -20.74 4.53
N GLY A 83 8.06 -21.72 5.33
CA GLY A 83 9.35 -21.67 6.02
C GLY A 83 9.42 -20.42 6.91
N ASN A 84 10.43 -19.57 6.68
CA ASN A 84 10.63 -18.31 7.41
C ASN A 84 10.23 -17.06 6.61
N VAL A 85 9.45 -17.22 5.53
CA VAL A 85 9.03 -16.10 4.66
C VAL A 85 7.52 -15.90 4.78
N PRO A 86 7.04 -14.68 5.08
CA PRO A 86 5.61 -14.40 5.11
C PRO A 86 5.01 -14.51 3.71
N LEU A 87 3.81 -15.08 3.60
CA LEU A 87 3.08 -15.24 2.33
C LEU A 87 2.81 -13.91 1.64
N ILE A 88 2.61 -12.84 2.40
CA ILE A 88 2.49 -11.47 1.90
C ILE A 88 3.41 -10.59 2.73
N SER A 89 4.26 -9.83 2.05
CA SER A 89 5.13 -8.82 2.66
C SER A 89 4.95 -7.49 1.95
N VAL A 90 4.84 -6.42 2.72
CA VAL A 90 4.83 -5.05 2.25
C VAL A 90 5.91 -4.30 3.00
N GLN A 91 6.89 -3.83 2.24
CA GLN A 91 8.01 -3.08 2.76
C GLN A 91 8.01 -1.67 2.16
N THR A 92 8.10 -0.66 3.02
CA THR A 92 8.25 0.74 2.62
C THR A 92 9.63 1.24 3.02
N ASN A 93 10.37 1.74 2.03
CA ASN A 93 11.67 2.35 2.21
C ASN A 93 11.54 3.86 1.95
N ILE A 94 12.05 4.69 2.86
CA ILE A 94 12.08 6.16 2.69
C ILE A 94 13.51 6.64 2.90
N ALA A 95 14.04 7.36 1.92
CA ALA A 95 15.38 7.95 1.97
C ALA A 95 15.39 9.33 1.30
N THR A 96 16.44 10.12 1.54
CA THR A 96 16.68 11.36 0.81
C THR A 96 17.92 11.22 -0.07
N ASN A 97 17.92 11.88 -1.23
CA ASN A 97 19.11 12.08 -2.05
C ASN A 97 19.69 13.50 -1.91
N GLY A 98 19.22 14.27 -0.92
CA GLY A 98 19.61 15.66 -0.71
C GLY A 98 18.67 16.69 -1.34
N SER A 99 17.94 16.34 -2.39
CA SER A 99 17.02 17.25 -3.12
C SER A 99 15.58 16.73 -3.20
N ALA A 100 15.38 15.44 -2.94
CA ALA A 100 14.08 14.82 -2.91
C ALA A 100 14.03 13.72 -1.85
N LEU A 101 12.84 13.54 -1.29
CA LEU A 101 12.48 12.36 -0.53
C LEU A 101 12.04 11.27 -1.52
N ASN A 102 12.79 10.18 -1.57
CA ASN A 102 12.52 9.00 -2.37
C ASN A 102 11.85 7.96 -1.49
N THR A 103 10.68 7.52 -1.93
CA THR A 103 9.92 6.46 -1.25
C THR A 103 9.72 5.32 -2.22
N GLU A 104 10.03 4.12 -1.76
CA GLU A 104 9.83 2.87 -2.48
C GLU A 104 8.96 1.94 -1.65
N ILE A 105 8.00 1.30 -2.30
CA ILE A 105 7.13 0.31 -1.69
C ILE A 105 7.26 -0.95 -2.51
N VAL A 106 7.52 -2.06 -1.82
CA VAL A 106 7.60 -3.38 -2.43
C VAL A 106 6.53 -4.25 -1.82
N ILE A 107 5.58 -4.70 -2.65
CA ILE A 107 4.53 -5.63 -2.28
C ILE A 107 4.91 -6.98 -2.88
N THR A 108 5.17 -7.96 -2.01
CA THR A 108 5.63 -9.30 -2.39
C THR A 108 4.63 -10.32 -1.91
N ARG A 109 4.24 -11.25 -2.80
CA ARG A 109 3.37 -12.37 -2.49
C ARG A 109 4.07 -13.66 -2.86
N TYR A 110 4.03 -14.64 -1.97
CA TYR A 110 4.54 -15.99 -2.17
C TYR A 110 3.39 -16.98 -2.31
N ARG A 111 3.66 -18.10 -2.98
CA ARG A 111 2.79 -19.28 -2.96
C ARG A 111 3.08 -20.10 -1.71
N ASP A 112 2.19 -21.06 -1.43
CA ASP A 112 2.34 -22.00 -0.30
C ASP A 112 3.60 -22.89 -0.39
N ASP A 113 4.24 -22.96 -1.56
CA ASP A 113 5.52 -23.64 -1.79
C ASP A 113 6.76 -22.74 -1.59
N GLY A 114 6.55 -21.46 -1.25
CA GLY A 114 7.61 -20.48 -1.01
C GLY A 114 8.14 -19.81 -2.27
N THR A 115 7.63 -20.18 -3.45
CA THR A 115 7.98 -19.51 -4.71
C THR A 115 7.31 -18.14 -4.81
N LEU A 116 7.98 -17.20 -5.48
CA LEU A 116 7.43 -15.87 -5.74
C LEU A 116 6.18 -16.00 -6.63
N LYS A 117 5.04 -15.53 -6.13
CA LYS A 117 3.79 -15.42 -6.88
C LYS A 117 3.74 -14.11 -7.65
N GLN A 118 4.11 -13.01 -6.98
CA GLN A 118 4.01 -11.65 -7.49
C GLN A 118 4.96 -10.74 -6.70
N SER A 119 5.64 -9.83 -7.37
CA SER A 119 6.35 -8.71 -6.74
C SER A 119 6.06 -7.45 -7.51
N GLU A 120 5.51 -6.46 -6.82
CA GLU A 120 5.23 -5.13 -7.36
C GLU A 120 6.06 -4.10 -6.63
N ARG A 121 6.58 -3.15 -7.38
CA ARG A 121 7.41 -2.07 -6.88
C ARG A 121 6.84 -0.75 -7.33
N HIS A 122 6.56 0.12 -6.36
CA HIS A 122 6.13 1.49 -6.60
C HIS A 122 7.16 2.43 -6.03
N SER A 123 7.67 3.32 -6.88
CA SER A 123 8.65 4.32 -6.48
C SER A 123 8.12 5.70 -6.83
N PHE A 124 8.27 6.64 -5.90
CA PHE A 124 7.96 8.03 -6.14
C PHE A 124 8.93 8.93 -5.39
N ALA A 125 9.20 10.09 -5.97
CA ALA A 125 10.02 11.12 -5.39
C ALA A 125 9.18 12.37 -5.10
N ARG A 126 9.51 13.09 -4.04
CA ARG A 126 8.95 14.39 -3.71
C ARG A 126 10.07 15.39 -3.46
N ASN A 127 10.01 16.50 -4.18
CA ASN A 127 11.06 17.51 -4.14
C ASN A 127 11.08 18.21 -2.78
N LEU A 128 12.26 18.25 -2.19
CA LEU A 128 12.55 19.07 -1.03
C LEU A 128 12.99 20.46 -1.52
N TYR A 129 12.72 21.48 -0.72
CA TYR A 129 13.11 22.84 -1.05
C TYR A 129 14.64 22.97 -1.00
N GLY A 130 15.26 23.21 -2.15
CA GLY A 130 16.71 23.32 -2.29
C GLY A 130 17.44 21.97 -2.28
N SER A 131 18.66 21.97 -1.77
CA SER A 131 19.56 20.80 -1.75
C SER A 131 20.30 20.66 -0.43
N ASN A 132 20.94 19.50 -0.26
CA ASN A 132 21.70 19.06 0.93
C ASN A 132 20.85 18.69 2.14
N TRP A 133 19.64 18.19 1.91
CA TRP A 133 18.84 17.55 2.96
C TRP A 133 19.46 16.22 3.40
N SER A 134 19.63 16.01 4.70
CA SER A 134 20.08 14.74 5.27
C SER A 134 18.96 14.01 5.99
N MET A 135 18.91 12.69 5.83
CA MET A 135 18.00 11.80 6.53
C MET A 135 18.59 10.38 6.50
N SER A 136 18.49 9.64 7.60
CA SER A 136 18.76 8.20 7.60
C SER A 136 17.61 7.44 6.94
N THR A 137 17.94 6.39 6.20
CA THR A 137 16.93 5.55 5.54
C THR A 137 16.01 4.87 6.55
N ILE A 138 14.71 4.95 6.32
CA ILE A 138 13.69 4.15 7.01
C ILE A 138 13.44 2.90 6.17
N ASN A 139 13.41 1.74 6.83
CA ASN A 139 12.93 0.48 6.27
C ASN A 139 11.81 -0.04 7.18
N GLU A 140 10.55 0.11 6.77
CA GLU A 140 9.36 -0.30 7.52
C GLU A 140 8.70 -1.52 6.87
N SER A 141 8.34 -2.54 7.65
CA SER A 141 7.82 -3.84 7.17
C SER A 141 6.62 -4.37 7.97
N SER A 142 6.21 -3.64 9.00
CA SER A 142 5.16 -3.99 9.97
C SER A 142 4.05 -2.94 10.07
N GLY A 143 4.29 -1.73 9.56
CA GLY A 143 3.33 -0.63 9.54
C GLY A 143 3.27 0.08 10.88
N ARG A 144 3.97 1.20 11.02
CA ARG A 144 4.10 1.91 12.30
C ARG A 144 4.03 3.42 12.12
N ARG A 145 3.84 4.09 13.25
CA ARG A 145 3.90 5.54 13.33
C ARG A 145 5.31 5.99 13.68
N TYR A 146 5.75 7.01 12.99
CA TYR A 146 7.05 7.63 13.16
C TYR A 146 6.84 9.08 13.54
N GLU A 147 7.57 9.53 14.55
CA GLU A 147 7.73 10.94 14.82
C GLU A 147 8.91 11.46 14.00
N PHE A 148 8.65 12.44 13.13
CA PHE A 148 9.65 13.12 12.35
C PHE A 148 9.97 14.46 12.99
N ILE A 149 11.24 14.67 13.32
CA ILE A 149 11.77 15.96 13.71
C ILE A 149 12.51 16.52 12.50
N VAL A 150 11.93 17.59 11.94
CA VAL A 150 12.43 18.27 10.77
C VAL A 150 13.06 19.59 11.22
N GLN A 151 14.33 19.76 10.90
CA GLN A 151 15.09 20.99 11.06
C GLN A 151 15.62 21.40 9.68
N TRP A 152 16.08 22.65 9.54
CA TRP A 152 16.62 23.13 8.27
C TRP A 152 17.65 22.17 7.68
N LYS A 153 17.31 21.56 6.53
CA LYS A 153 18.13 20.58 5.81
C LYS A 153 18.46 19.29 6.57
N ASN A 154 17.79 18.99 7.68
CA ASN A 154 18.03 17.78 8.45
C ASN A 154 16.70 17.17 8.92
N ILE A 155 16.46 15.93 8.54
CA ILE A 155 15.27 15.16 8.93
C ILE A 155 15.73 13.99 9.78
N THR A 156 15.21 13.94 11.00
CA THR A 156 15.45 12.86 11.96
C THR A 156 14.12 12.22 12.34
N TRP A 157 14.15 10.96 12.76
CA TRP A 157 12.94 10.21 13.06
C TRP A 157 13.15 9.22 14.19
N SER A 158 12.06 8.89 14.88
CA SER A 158 11.99 7.82 15.87
C SER A 158 10.67 7.08 15.76
N VAL A 159 10.71 5.78 16.06
CA VAL A 159 9.51 4.94 16.15
C VAL A 159 8.76 5.30 17.43
N GLN A 160 7.42 5.46 17.32
CA GLN A 160 6.51 5.61 18.46
C GLN A 160 6.01 4.24 18.94
#